data_AF-A0A090R4J2-F1
#
_entry.id   AF-A0A090R4J2-F1
#
_cell.length_a   1.000
_cell.length_b   1.000
_cell.length_c   1.000
_cell.angle_alpha   90.00
_cell.angle_beta   90.00
_cell.angle_gamma   90.00
#
_symmetry.space_group_name_H-M   'P 1'
#
loop_
_entity.id
_entity.type
_entity.pdbx_description
1 polymer ?
#
loop_
_entity_poly.entity_id
_entity_poly.type
_entity_poly.pdbx_seq_one_letter_code
_entity_poly.pdbx_strand_id
1 'polypeptide(L)'
;MFSPAFWFAETAMKTLIAATSRDFLMDLPVKIYMDIGTNESSDPSNPAFPALYHDLAADIADQLQQLSPAVSCRFDVDHGGIHSESAWAARFPAFLDYCFTN
;
A
#
# COMPACT_ATOMS: atom_id res chain seq x y z
N MET A 1 -4.09 3.78 -2.37
CA MET A 1 -4.46 2.38 -2.64
C MET A 1 -5.07 1.82 -1.39
N PHE A 2 -6.26 1.25 -1.48
CA PHE A 2 -6.96 0.68 -0.33
C PHE A 2 -6.82 -0.84 -0.40
N SER A 3 -6.31 -1.46 0.67
CA SER A 3 -6.14 -2.91 0.79
C SER A 3 -5.48 -3.60 -0.43
N PRO A 4 -4.26 -3.21 -0.86
CA PRO A 4 -3.67 -3.72 -2.10
C PRO A 4 -3.40 -5.23 -2.02
N ALA A 5 -3.91 -5.97 -2.99
CA ALA A 5 -3.79 -7.42 -3.07
C ALA A 5 -2.45 -7.87 -3.68
N PHE A 6 -1.30 -7.37 -3.21
CA PHE A 6 -0.02 -7.67 -3.87
C PHE A 6 0.35 -9.16 -3.96
N TRP A 7 -0.25 -10.01 -3.12
CA TRP A 7 0.05 -11.44 -3.06
C TRP A 7 -0.19 -12.16 -4.40
N PHE A 8 -1.06 -11.64 -5.27
CA PHE A 8 -1.28 -12.26 -6.60
C PHE A 8 -0.11 -11.99 -7.57
N ALA A 9 0.71 -10.96 -7.33
CA ALA A 9 1.75 -10.50 -8.24
C ALA A 9 3.00 -9.94 -7.53
N GLU A 10 3.34 -10.49 -6.36
CA GLU A 10 4.46 -10.03 -5.53
C GLU A 10 5.75 -9.83 -6.34
N THR A 11 6.20 -10.88 -7.03
CA THR A 11 7.45 -10.86 -7.80
C THR A 11 7.44 -9.79 -8.89
N ALA A 12 6.32 -9.66 -9.59
CA ALA A 12 6.19 -8.67 -10.66
C ALA A 12 6.25 -7.24 -10.11
N MET A 13 5.58 -6.98 -8.99
CA MET A 13 5.59 -5.66 -8.34
C MET A 13 6.98 -5.29 -7.82
N LYS A 14 7.63 -6.20 -7.10
CA LYS A 14 9.01 -5.97 -6.60
C LYS A 14 10.00 -5.76 -7.74
N THR A 15 9.87 -6.53 -8.82
CA THR A 15 10.71 -6.36 -10.02
C THR A 15 10.49 -4.99 -10.66
N LEU A 16 9.22 -4.53 -10.75
CA LEU A 16 8.90 -3.22 -11.29
C LEU A 16 9.49 -2.08 -10.44
N ILE A 17 9.34 -2.15 -9.12
CA ILE A 17 9.91 -1.15 -8.20
C ILE A 17 11.44 -1.11 -8.35
N ALA A 18 12.10 -2.27 -8.34
CA ALA A 18 13.55 -2.36 -8.47
C ALA A 18 14.07 -1.89 -9.85
N ALA A 19 13.29 -2.09 -10.91
CA ALA A 19 13.63 -1.63 -12.27
C ALA A 19 13.33 -0.14 -12.50
N THR A 20 12.57 0.49 -11.60
CA THR A 20 12.25 1.92 -11.70
C THR A 20 13.51 2.72 -11.40
N SER A 21 14.07 3.37 -12.43
CA SER A 21 15.25 4.20 -12.25
C SER A 21 14.91 5.51 -11.53
N ARG A 22 15.87 6.05 -10.78
CA ARG A 22 15.75 7.40 -10.21
C ARG A 22 15.53 8.44 -11.30
N ASP A 23 16.10 8.22 -12.49
CA ASP A 23 15.95 9.12 -13.64
C ASP A 23 14.53 9.10 -14.25
N PHE A 24 13.77 8.01 -14.05
CA PHE A 24 12.36 7.91 -14.46
C PHE A 24 11.44 8.70 -13.52
N LEU A 25 11.79 8.74 -12.23
CA LEU A 25 11.15 9.58 -11.24
C LEU A 25 11.68 11.01 -11.42
N MET A 26 11.11 11.72 -12.40
CA MET A 26 11.40 13.14 -12.64
C MET A 26 11.39 13.95 -11.34
N ASP A 27 12.02 15.13 -11.32
CA ASP A 27 12.17 16.03 -10.15
C ASP A 27 10.86 16.46 -9.45
N LEU A 28 9.70 15.95 -9.88
CA LEU A 28 8.41 16.18 -9.27
C LEU A 28 8.19 15.22 -8.10
N PRO A 29 7.83 15.74 -6.91
CA PRO A 29 7.46 14.91 -5.77
C PRO A 29 6.29 13.98 -6.08
N VAL A 30 6.42 12.70 -5.74
CA VAL A 30 5.38 11.68 -5.87
C VAL A 30 4.89 11.30 -4.48
N LYS A 31 3.58 11.44 -4.25
CA LYS A 31 2.91 11.01 -3.02
C LYS A 31 2.12 9.73 -3.30
N ILE A 32 2.40 8.67 -2.54
CA ILE A 32 1.72 7.39 -2.61
C ILE A 32 1.01 7.16 -1.28
N TYR A 33 -0.30 6.95 -1.33
CA TYR A 33 -1.07 6.50 -0.17
C TYR A 33 -1.34 5.02 -0.30
N MET A 34 -1.15 4.28 0.78
CA MET A 34 -1.51 2.88 0.94
C MET A 34 -2.19 2.69 2.29
N ASP A 35 -3.18 1.81 2.35
CA ASP A 35 -3.69 1.32 3.62
C ASP A 35 -4.00 -0.18 3.60
N ILE A 36 -4.11 -0.74 4.79
CA ILE A 36 -4.48 -2.14 5.00
C ILE A 36 -5.29 -2.29 6.28
N GLY A 37 -6.29 -3.17 6.29
CA GLY A 37 -6.89 -3.70 7.51
C GLY A 37 -6.07 -4.83 8.13
N THR A 38 -6.26 -5.13 9.41
CA THR A 38 -5.62 -6.31 10.03
C THR A 38 -6.44 -7.60 9.89
N ASN A 39 -7.69 -7.51 9.41
CA ASN A 39 -8.59 -8.66 9.17
C ASN A 39 -8.89 -8.80 7.65
N GLU A 40 -7.89 -8.58 6.82
CA GLU A 40 -7.98 -8.74 5.36
C GLU A 40 -8.09 -10.21 4.98
N SER A 41 -8.97 -10.53 4.04
CA SER A 41 -9.02 -11.88 3.49
C SER A 41 -9.73 -11.90 2.15
N SER A 42 -9.19 -12.70 1.22
CA SER A 42 -9.89 -13.14 0.01
C SER A 42 -10.37 -14.59 0.10
N ASP A 43 -9.94 -15.30 1.14
CA ASP A 43 -10.35 -16.67 1.45
C ASP A 43 -10.43 -16.81 2.99
N PRO A 44 -11.63 -16.69 3.58
CA PRO A 44 -11.81 -16.79 5.02
C PRO A 44 -11.42 -18.14 5.61
N SER A 45 -11.26 -19.19 4.78
CA SER A 45 -10.85 -20.52 5.24
C SER A 45 -9.35 -20.61 5.52
N ASN A 46 -8.55 -19.68 5.00
CA ASN A 46 -7.11 -19.66 5.18
C ASN A 46 -6.71 -18.55 6.19
N PRO A 47 -6.34 -18.92 7.43
CA PRO A 47 -6.04 -17.97 8.49
C PRO A 47 -4.73 -17.18 8.29
N ALA A 48 -3.91 -17.55 7.30
CA ALA A 48 -2.68 -16.84 6.98
C ALA A 48 -2.90 -15.61 6.07
N PHE A 49 -4.08 -15.47 5.44
CA PHE A 49 -4.35 -14.37 4.51
C PHE A 49 -4.21 -12.97 5.13
N PRO A 50 -4.69 -12.69 6.35
CA PRO A 50 -4.52 -11.36 6.94
C PRO A 50 -3.05 -10.95 7.05
N ALA A 51 -2.19 -11.86 7.52
CA ALA A 51 -0.74 -11.62 7.59
C ALA A 51 -0.13 -11.48 6.19
N LEU A 52 -0.51 -12.34 5.24
CA LEU A 52 -0.03 -12.25 3.85
C LEU A 52 -0.35 -10.90 3.19
N TYR A 53 -1.57 -10.39 3.37
CA TYR A 53 -1.98 -9.07 2.88
C TYR A 53 -1.17 -7.96 3.55
N HIS A 54 -1.12 -7.99 4.89
CA HIS A 54 -0.45 -6.96 5.68
C HIS A 54 1.05 -6.90 5.42
N ASP A 55 1.75 -8.02 5.56
CA ASP A 55 3.21 -8.06 5.52
C ASP A 55 3.73 -7.69 4.15
N LEU A 56 3.05 -8.13 3.09
CA LEU A 56 3.45 -7.76 1.74
C LEU A 56 3.10 -6.30 1.41
N ALA A 57 1.99 -5.76 1.90
CA ALA A 57 1.69 -4.34 1.74
C ALA A 57 2.71 -3.45 2.48
N ALA A 58 3.12 -3.84 3.68
CA ALA A 58 4.14 -3.16 4.46
C ALA A 58 5.50 -3.20 3.76
N ASP A 59 5.95 -4.36 3.30
CA ASP A 59 7.22 -4.51 2.56
C ASP A 59 7.24 -3.68 1.27
N ILE A 60 6.15 -3.65 0.51
CA ILE A 60 6.06 -2.81 -0.69
C ILE A 60 6.07 -1.32 -0.34
N ALA A 61 5.37 -0.90 0.73
CA ALA A 61 5.39 0.49 1.18
C ALA A 61 6.82 0.93 1.57
N ASP A 62 7.56 0.08 2.28
CA ASP A 62 8.96 0.33 2.63
C ASP A 62 9.86 0.44 1.39
N GLN A 63 9.70 -0.44 0.40
CA GLN A 63 10.45 -0.38 -0.86
C GLN A 63 10.14 0.92 -1.64
N LEU A 64 8.87 1.34 -1.69
CA LEU A 64 8.48 2.59 -2.33
C LEU A 64 9.06 3.81 -1.61
N GLN A 65 9.04 3.81 -0.27
CA GLN A 65 9.61 4.90 0.53
C GLN A 65 11.13 5.02 0.37
N GLN A 66 11.83 3.91 0.10
CA GLN A 66 13.27 3.87 -0.12
C GLN A 66 13.69 4.10 -1.58
N LEU A 67 12.74 4.09 -2.52
CA LEU A 67 13.01 4.14 -3.96
C LEU A 67 13.75 5.42 -4.38
N SER A 68 13.29 6.57 -3.90
CA SER A 68 13.85 7.89 -4.20
C SER A 68 13.45 8.92 -3.14
N PRO A 69 14.30 9.94 -2.84
CA PRO A 69 13.90 11.06 -1.97
C PRO A 69 12.69 11.86 -2.49
N ALA A 70 12.38 11.77 -3.78
CA ALA A 70 11.20 12.39 -4.38
C ALA A 70 9.91 11.60 -4.11
N VAL A 71 9.99 10.37 -3.59
CA VAL A 71 8.84 9.51 -3.29
C VAL A 71 8.54 9.56 -1.80
N SER A 72 7.31 9.92 -1.47
CA SER A 72 6.73 9.75 -0.13
C SER A 72 5.65 8.69 -0.21
N CYS A 73 5.76 7.66 0.63
CA CYS A 73 4.76 6.61 0.75
C CYS A 73 4.17 6.61 2.17
N ARG A 74 2.91 7.02 2.30
CA ARG A 74 2.16 6.89 3.56
C ARG A 74 1.48 5.52 3.60
N PHE A 75 1.69 4.79 4.68
CA PHE A 75 1.08 3.48 4.93
C PHE A 75 0.30 3.50 6.24
N ASP A 76 -1.03 3.41 6.14
CA ASP A 76 -1.92 3.43 7.30
C ASP A 76 -2.47 2.03 7.59
N VAL A 77 -2.48 1.63 8.87
CA VAL A 77 -3.01 0.34 9.32
C VAL A 77 -4.30 0.54 10.10
N ASP A 78 -5.36 -0.14 9.67
CA ASP A 78 -6.67 -0.13 10.30
C ASP A 78 -6.87 -1.40 11.13
N HIS A 79 -6.70 -1.25 12.45
CA HIS A 79 -6.81 -2.36 13.40
C HIS A 79 -8.25 -2.87 13.48
N GLY A 80 -8.46 -4.09 12.98
CA GLY A 80 -9.76 -4.72 12.86
C GLY A 80 -10.45 -4.49 11.51
N GLY A 81 -9.89 -3.65 10.64
CA GLY A 81 -10.39 -3.38 9.30
C GLY A 81 -10.44 -4.63 8.42
N ILE A 82 -11.46 -4.72 7.57
CA ILE A 82 -11.71 -5.84 6.66
C ILE A 82 -11.62 -5.42 5.19
N HIS A 83 -11.54 -6.39 4.28
CA HIS A 83 -11.50 -6.18 2.83
C HIS A 83 -12.89 -5.79 2.28
N SER A 84 -13.31 -4.52 2.46
CA SER A 84 -14.63 -4.06 2.02
C SER A 84 -14.67 -2.58 1.67
N GLU A 85 -15.57 -2.21 0.76
CA GLU A 85 -15.80 -0.82 0.36
C GLU A 85 -16.22 0.09 1.53
N SER A 86 -16.97 -0.43 2.51
CA SER A 86 -17.35 0.35 3.69
C SER A 86 -16.16 0.68 4.58
N ALA A 87 -15.23 -0.27 4.76
CA ALA A 87 -13.98 -0.03 5.47
C ALA A 87 -13.09 0.97 4.70
N TRP A 88 -13.01 0.84 3.38
CA TRP A 88 -12.26 1.79 2.53
C TRP A 88 -12.84 3.19 2.58
N ALA A 89 -14.16 3.31 2.54
CA ALA A 89 -14.85 4.59 2.65
C ALA A 89 -14.56 5.30 3.99
N ALA A 90 -14.42 4.55 5.09
CA ALA A 90 -14.04 5.11 6.38
C ALA A 90 -12.60 5.69 6.39
N ARG A 91 -11.69 5.13 5.59
CA ARG A 91 -10.29 5.57 5.47
C ARG A 91 -10.07 6.60 4.37
N PHE A 92 -11.00 6.71 3.44
CA PHE A 92 -10.92 7.65 2.32
C PHE A 92 -10.64 9.12 2.71
N PRO A 93 -11.19 9.66 3.81
CA PRO A 93 -10.82 11.00 4.26
C PRO A 93 -9.33 11.17 4.56
N ALA A 94 -8.65 10.16 5.12
CA ALA A 94 -7.21 10.20 5.40
C ALA A 94 -6.37 10.23 4.11
N PHE A 95 -6.82 9.50 3.08
CA PHE A 95 -6.25 9.59 1.74
C PHE A 95 -6.37 11.02 1.18
N LEU A 96 -7.55 11.64 1.25
CA LEU A 96 -7.75 13.01 0.76
C LEU A 96 -6.86 14.00 1.51
N ASP A 97 -6.80 13.90 2.83
CA ASP A 97 -5.91 14.73 3.66
C ASP A 97 -4.45 14.56 3.22
N TYR A 98 -3.98 13.31 3.05
CA TYR A 98 -2.63 13.09 2.56
C TYR A 98 -2.39 13.65 1.16
N CYS A 99 -3.36 13.59 0.25
CA CYS A 99 -3.18 14.10 -1.11
C CYS A 99 -3.17 15.63 -1.20
N PHE A 100 -3.96 16.31 -0.37
CA PHE A 100 -4.21 17.76 -0.53
C PHE A 100 -3.58 18.62 0.58
N THR A 101 -3.06 18.01 1.63
CA THR A 101 -2.33 18.72 2.69
C THR A 101 -0.82 18.58 2.47
N ASN A 102 -0.09 19.69 2.61
CA ASN A 102 1.37 19.78 2.41
C ASN A 102 2.15 19.15 3.56
#